data_AF-A0A0F7JTR2-F1
#
_entry.id   AF-A0A0F7JTR2-F1
#
_cell.length_a   1.000
_cell.length_b   1.000
_cell.length_c   1.000
_cell.angle_alpha   90.00
_cell.angle_beta   90.00
_cell.angle_gamma   90.00
#
_symmetry.space_group_name_H-M   'P 1'
#
loop_
_entity.id
_entity.type
_entity.pdbx_description
1 polymer ?
#
loop_
_entity_poly.entity_id
_entity_poly.type
_entity_poly.pdbx_seq_one_letter_code
_entity_poly.pdbx_strand_id
1 'polypeptide(L)'
;MLEASSNTADLPAIPGKRYFTIGEVSELCGVKPHVLRYWEQEFSQLKPIKRRGNRRYYQRHDVLMIRQIRSLLYDQGFTIGGARQQLSGEGAKEDQDQSHQIARQLRAELEEVLQILKR
;
A
#
# COMPACT_ATOMS: atom_id res chain seq x y z
N MET A 1 15.60 -14.95 10.54
CA MET A 1 16.27 -13.84 9.85
C MET A 1 15.71 -13.81 8.44
N LEU A 2 14.81 -12.87 8.13
CA LEU A 2 14.14 -12.78 6.82
C LEU A 2 14.93 -11.78 5.97
N GLU A 3 15.77 -12.31 5.11
CA GLU A 3 16.57 -11.55 4.14
C GLU A 3 15.66 -10.78 3.18
N ALA A 4 15.77 -9.45 3.19
CA ALA A 4 15.14 -8.59 2.20
C ALA A 4 16.17 -7.58 1.69
N SER A 5 17.00 -8.03 0.75
CA SER A 5 17.66 -7.11 -0.18
C SER A 5 16.65 -6.73 -1.25
N SER A 6 16.00 -5.57 -1.11
CA SER A 6 15.50 -4.79 -2.25
C SER A 6 14.88 -3.49 -1.76
N ASN A 7 15.44 -2.39 -2.25
CA ASN A 7 15.01 -1.02 -2.06
C ASN A 7 13.52 -0.86 -2.45
N THR A 8 12.75 -0.07 -1.72
CA THR A 8 11.32 0.19 -1.99
C THR A 8 11.10 0.93 -3.33
N ALA A 9 12.18 1.54 -3.85
CA ALA A 9 12.23 2.34 -5.06
C ALA A 9 11.93 1.56 -6.38
N ASP A 10 12.01 0.23 -6.38
CA ASP A 10 11.89 -0.58 -7.62
C ASP A 10 10.56 -1.35 -7.76
N LEU A 11 9.53 -1.03 -6.98
CA LEU A 11 8.24 -1.71 -7.14
C LEU A 11 7.54 -1.30 -8.45
N PRO A 12 7.07 -2.26 -9.26
CA PRO A 12 6.41 -1.96 -10.53
C PRO A 12 5.12 -1.14 -10.32
N ALA A 13 4.68 -0.39 -11.33
CA ALA A 13 3.40 0.31 -11.27
C ALA A 13 2.24 -0.68 -11.11
N ILE A 14 1.22 -0.33 -10.31
CA ILE A 14 0.04 -1.19 -10.13
C ILE A 14 -0.84 -1.09 -11.39
N PRO A 15 -1.09 -2.20 -12.11
CA PRO A 15 -1.91 -2.19 -13.31
C PRO A 15 -3.36 -1.75 -13.04
N GLY A 16 -4.07 -1.28 -14.07
CA GLY A 16 -5.49 -0.90 -14.01
C GLY A 16 -6.49 -2.06 -13.85
N LYS A 17 -6.05 -3.21 -13.32
CA LYS A 17 -6.87 -4.41 -13.11
C LYS A 17 -7.68 -4.31 -11.82
N ARG A 18 -8.91 -4.85 -11.80
CA ARG A 18 -9.79 -4.83 -10.61
C ARG A 18 -9.39 -5.81 -9.51
N TYR A 19 -8.86 -6.97 -9.89
CA TYR A 19 -8.52 -8.05 -8.95
C TYR A 19 -7.16 -8.65 -9.30
N PHE A 20 -6.37 -8.90 -8.27
CA PHE A 20 -5.05 -9.52 -8.34
C PHE A 20 -5.07 -10.84 -7.57
N THR A 21 -4.35 -11.83 -8.07
CA THR A 21 -4.08 -13.07 -7.36
C THR A 21 -2.92 -12.89 -6.38
N ILE A 22 -2.76 -13.80 -5.42
CA ILE A 22 -1.65 -13.72 -4.46
C ILE A 22 -0.26 -13.75 -5.13
N GLY A 23 -0.13 -14.42 -6.29
CA GLY A 23 1.11 -14.42 -7.06
C GLY A 23 1.40 -13.04 -7.66
N GLU A 24 0.41 -12.45 -8.32
CA GLU A 24 0.53 -11.09 -8.87
C GLU A 24 0.85 -10.07 -7.76
N VAL A 25 0.19 -10.16 -6.60
CA VAL A 25 0.48 -9.26 -5.47
C VAL A 25 1.88 -9.49 -4.89
N SER A 26 2.35 -10.74 -4.88
CA SER A 26 3.70 -11.07 -4.44
C SER A 26 4.75 -10.37 -5.29
N GLU A 27 4.59 -10.39 -6.61
CA GLU A 27 5.46 -9.68 -7.56
C GLU A 27 5.34 -8.17 -7.43
N LEU A 28 4.11 -7.64 -7.36
CA LEU A 28 3.86 -6.20 -7.24
C LEU A 28 4.39 -5.58 -5.94
N CYS A 29 4.52 -6.37 -4.88
CA CYS A 29 4.95 -5.87 -3.57
C CYS A 29 6.33 -6.36 -3.16
N GLY A 30 6.94 -7.29 -3.89
CA GLY A 30 8.22 -7.91 -3.51
C GLY A 30 8.14 -8.74 -2.22
N VAL A 31 6.96 -9.28 -1.90
CA VAL A 31 6.70 -10.00 -0.65
C VAL A 31 6.27 -11.43 -0.96
N LYS A 32 6.90 -12.43 -0.33
CA LYS A 32 6.60 -13.85 -0.59
C LYS A 32 5.13 -14.18 -0.25
N PRO A 33 4.47 -15.11 -0.98
CA PRO A 33 3.05 -15.42 -0.77
C PRO A 33 2.70 -15.86 0.65
N HIS A 34 3.57 -16.61 1.33
CA HIS A 34 3.31 -17.04 2.72
C HIS A 34 3.35 -15.87 3.70
N VAL A 35 4.17 -14.84 3.45
CA VAL A 35 4.21 -13.62 4.25
C VAL A 35 2.92 -12.82 4.05
N LEU A 36 2.42 -12.72 2.82
CA LEU A 36 1.11 -12.10 2.54
C LEU A 36 -0.02 -12.80 3.31
N ARG A 37 -0.01 -14.14 3.35
CA ARG A 37 -0.98 -14.92 4.13
C ARG A 37 -0.90 -14.63 5.62
N TYR A 38 0.32 -14.49 6.15
CA TYR A 38 0.53 -14.13 7.53
C TYR A 38 0.04 -12.71 7.82
N TRP A 39 0.33 -11.75 6.94
CA TRP A 39 -0.16 -10.37 7.07
C TRP A 39 -1.69 -10.28 7.02
N GLU A 40 -2.38 -11.09 6.22
CA GLU A 40 -3.85 -11.16 6.26
C GLU A 40 -4.41 -11.55 7.64
N GLN A 41 -3.65 -12.31 8.44
CA GLN A 41 -4.05 -12.69 9.79
C GLN A 41 -3.74 -11.57 10.79
N GLU A 42 -2.60 -10.90 10.60
CA GLU A 42 -2.12 -9.88 11.53
C GLU A 42 -2.75 -8.50 11.31
N PHE A 43 -3.14 -8.15 10.08
CA PHE A 43 -3.68 -6.84 9.74
C PHE A 43 -5.15 -6.97 9.39
N SER A 44 -6.03 -6.61 10.34
CA SER A 44 -7.48 -6.71 10.17
C SER A 44 -8.03 -5.87 9.01
N GLN A 45 -7.30 -4.85 8.55
CA GLN A 45 -7.70 -4.01 7.43
C GLN A 45 -7.42 -4.66 6.06
N LEU A 46 -6.51 -5.64 6.01
CA LEU A 46 -6.16 -6.37 4.80
C LEU A 46 -7.06 -7.61 4.63
N LYS A 47 -8.20 -7.43 3.95
CA LYS A 47 -9.22 -8.48 3.79
C LYS A 47 -9.47 -8.84 2.32
N PRO A 48 -8.60 -9.65 1.69
CA PRO A 48 -8.84 -10.07 0.31
C PRO A 48 -10.12 -10.91 0.20
N ILE A 49 -10.82 -10.76 -0.92
CA ILE A 49 -12.05 -11.50 -1.19
C ILE A 49 -11.72 -12.97 -1.42
N LYS A 50 -12.29 -13.85 -0.60
CA LYS A 50 -12.20 -15.31 -0.75
C LYS A 50 -13.34 -15.80 -1.65
N ARG A 51 -12.99 -16.53 -2.72
CA ARG A 51 -13.96 -17.20 -3.62
C ARG A 51 -13.84 -18.72 -3.54
N ARG A 52 -14.65 -19.44 -4.34
CA ARG A 52 -14.65 -20.90 -4.46
C ARG A 52 -13.21 -21.44 -4.54
N GLY A 53 -12.93 -22.52 -3.79
CA GLY A 53 -11.60 -23.14 -3.73
C GLY A 53 -10.57 -22.35 -2.90
N ASN A 54 -11.01 -21.50 -1.96
CA ASN A 54 -10.14 -20.72 -1.06
C ASN A 54 -9.12 -19.80 -1.78
N ARG A 55 -9.44 -19.42 -3.02
CA ARG A 55 -8.66 -18.47 -3.81
C ARG A 55 -8.91 -17.05 -3.28
N ARG A 56 -7.82 -16.31 -3.10
CA ARG A 56 -7.81 -14.94 -2.60
C ARG A 56 -7.64 -13.97 -3.76
N TYR A 57 -8.49 -12.96 -3.80
CA TYR A 57 -8.43 -11.88 -4.77
C TYR A 57 -8.26 -10.56 -4.02
N TYR A 58 -7.18 -9.87 -4.34
CA TYR A 58 -6.83 -8.57 -3.79
C TYR A 58 -7.30 -7.49 -4.75
N GLN A 59 -7.80 -6.40 -4.22
CA GLN A 59 -8.11 -5.20 -4.99
C GLN A 59 -6.92 -4.24 -4.95
N ARG A 60 -7.00 -3.16 -5.72
CA ARG A 60 -5.94 -2.14 -5.76
C ARG A 60 -5.62 -1.57 -4.37
N HIS A 61 -6.64 -1.35 -3.53
CA HIS A 61 -6.43 -0.85 -2.16
C HIS A 61 -5.67 -1.85 -1.28
N ASP A 62 -5.91 -3.16 -1.44
CA ASP A 62 -5.17 -4.19 -0.72
C ASP A 62 -3.68 -4.16 -1.09
N VAL A 63 -3.37 -3.97 -2.38
CA VAL A 63 -1.97 -3.86 -2.86
C VAL A 63 -1.29 -2.63 -2.26
N LEU A 64 -1.98 -1.49 -2.20
CA LEU A 64 -1.46 -0.27 -1.58
C LEU A 64 -1.22 -0.48 -0.08
N MET A 65 -2.16 -1.12 0.62
CA MET A 65 -2.02 -1.44 2.04
C MET A 65 -0.83 -2.37 2.30
N ILE A 66 -0.63 -3.39 1.47
CA ILE A 66 0.53 -4.29 1.56
C ILE A 66 1.85 -3.53 1.36
N ARG A 67 1.90 -2.58 0.42
CA ARG A 67 3.10 -1.73 0.25
C ARG A 67 3.36 -0.84 1.45
N GLN A 68 2.31 -0.31 2.07
CA GLN A 68 2.44 0.48 3.30
C GLN A 68 2.94 -0.38 4.47
N ILE A 69 2.36 -1.58 4.67
CA ILE A 69 2.84 -2.56 5.66
C ILE A 69 4.31 -2.87 5.42
N ARG A 70 4.71 -3.13 4.16
CA ARG A 70 6.11 -3.38 3.81
C ARG A 70 7.01 -2.21 4.23
N SER A 71 6.65 -0.97 3.91
CA SER A 71 7.47 0.18 4.26
C SER A 71 7.61 0.36 5.77
N LEU A 72 6.52 0.16 6.53
CA LEU A 72 6.56 0.22 7.99
C LEU A 72 7.52 -0.83 8.57
N LEU A 73 7.48 -2.06 8.08
CA LEU A 73 8.26 -3.16 8.63
C LEU A 73 9.73 -3.13 8.19
N TYR A 74 9.99 -2.88 6.91
CA TYR A 74 11.32 -3.00 6.32
C TYR A 74 12.09 -1.68 6.26
N ASP A 75 11.41 -0.57 5.98
CA ASP A 75 12.09 0.73 5.80
C ASP A 75 12.17 1.47 7.14
N GLN A 76 11.10 1.41 7.93
CA GLN A 76 10.99 2.11 9.21
C GLN A 76 11.28 1.22 10.42
N GLY A 77 11.43 -0.09 10.22
CA GLY A 77 11.83 -1.04 11.27
C GLY A 77 10.78 -1.31 12.34
N PHE A 78 9.49 -1.05 12.08
CA PHE A 78 8.42 -1.36 13.01
C PHE A 78 8.28 -2.88 13.20
N THR A 79 7.83 -3.28 14.39
CA THR A 79 7.33 -4.64 14.62
C THR A 79 5.93 -4.78 14.02
N ILE A 80 5.46 -6.03 13.83
CA ILE A 80 4.08 -6.29 13.36
C ILE A 80 3.04 -5.59 14.24
N GLY A 81 3.22 -5.63 15.57
CA GLY A 81 2.34 -4.94 16.51
C GLY A 81 2.39 -3.41 16.35
N GLY A 82 3.58 -2.84 16.22
CA GLY A 82 3.77 -1.40 16.00
C GLY A 82 3.15 -0.93 14.67
N ALA A 83 3.38 -1.66 13.58
CA ALA A 83 2.78 -1.37 12.29
C ALA A 83 1.24 -1.49 12.33
N ARG A 84 0.69 -2.48 13.06
CA ARG A 84 -0.77 -2.62 13.25
C ARG A 84 -1.34 -1.39 13.96
N GLN A 85 -0.68 -0.93 15.01
CA GLN A 85 -1.10 0.25 15.76
C GLN A 85 -1.03 1.50 14.88
N GLN A 86 0.06 1.69 14.13
CA GLN A 86 0.22 2.82 13.21
C GLN A 86 -0.88 2.85 12.14
N LEU A 87 -1.21 1.69 11.56
CA LEU A 87 -2.25 1.61 10.53
C LEU A 87 -3.67 1.77 11.08
N SER A 88 -3.90 1.44 12.35
CA SER A 88 -5.24 1.47 12.97
C SER A 88 -5.50 2.71 13.83
N GLY A 89 -4.45 3.47 14.17
CA GLY A 89 -4.51 4.63 15.04
C GLY A 89 -5.04 5.89 14.35
N GLU A 90 -5.37 6.89 15.15
CA GLU A 90 -5.84 8.22 14.70
C GLU A 90 -4.80 8.94 13.82
N GLY A 91 -3.50 8.68 14.02
CA GLY A 91 -2.43 9.21 13.17
C GLY A 91 -2.55 8.81 11.69
N ALA A 92 -3.10 7.63 11.38
CA ALA A 92 -3.33 7.25 9.98
C ALA A 92 -4.44 8.09 9.31
N LYS A 93 -5.39 8.62 10.08
CA LYS A 93 -6.43 9.52 9.56
C LYS A 93 -5.87 10.93 9.40
N GLU A 94 -5.10 11.41 10.38
CA GLU A 94 -4.43 12.71 10.30
C GLU A 94 -3.45 12.78 9.12
N ASP A 95 -2.63 11.74 8.91
CA ASP A 95 -1.71 11.65 7.77
C ASP A 95 -2.48 11.64 6.43
N GLN A 96 -3.62 10.94 6.36
CA GLN A 96 -4.46 10.94 5.16
C GLN A 96 -5.07 12.32 4.89
N ASP A 97 -5.56 13.00 5.92
CA ASP A 97 -6.15 14.33 5.79
C ASP A 97 -5.10 15.37 5.39
N GLN A 98 -3.90 15.32 5.98
CA GLN A 98 -2.77 16.17 5.58
C GLN A 98 -2.35 15.89 4.14
N SER A 99 -2.22 14.61 3.75
CA SER A 99 -1.88 14.23 2.37
C SER A 99 -2.91 14.73 1.36
N HIS A 100 -4.21 14.67 1.71
CA HIS A 100 -5.28 15.22 0.89
C HIS A 100 -5.22 16.75 0.76
N GLN A 101 -4.88 17.45 1.84
CA GLN A 101 -4.71 18.91 1.81
C GLN A 101 -3.54 19.30 0.90
N ILE A 102 -2.38 18.62 1.04
CA ILE A 102 -1.21 18.85 0.19
C ILE A 102 -1.54 18.57 -1.28
N ALA A 103 -2.20 17.45 -1.59
CA ALA A 103 -2.57 17.11 -2.96
C ALA A 103 -3.52 18.15 -3.60
N ARG A 104 -4.46 18.70 -2.82
CA ARG A 104 -5.34 19.79 -3.27
C ARG A 104 -4.56 21.07 -3.57
N GLN A 105 -3.61 21.42 -2.70
CA GLN A 105 -2.76 22.59 -2.86
C GLN A 105 -1.91 22.48 -4.13
N LEU A 106 -1.20 21.36 -4.32
CA LEU A 106 -0.41 21.11 -5.53
C LEU A 106 -1.27 21.18 -6.79
N ARG A 107 -2.49 20.64 -6.76
CA ARG A 107 -3.40 20.70 -7.91
C ARG A 107 -3.74 22.15 -8.28
N ALA A 108 -4.02 22.99 -7.30
CA ALA A 108 -4.33 24.41 -7.52
C ALA A 108 -3.12 25.16 -8.10
N GLU A 109 -1.92 24.92 -7.56
CA GLU A 109 -0.68 25.52 -8.07
C GLU A 109 -0.38 25.09 -9.52
N LEU A 110 -0.58 23.81 -9.85
CA LEU A 110 -0.41 23.32 -11.22
C LEU A 110 -1.44 23.90 -12.19
N GLU A 111 -2.68 24.10 -11.73
CA GLU A 111 -3.73 24.76 -12.51
C GLU A 111 -3.38 26.23 -12.81
N GLU A 112 -2.77 26.94 -11.85
CA GLU A 112 -2.30 28.31 -12.01
C GLU A 112 -1.15 28.41 -13.03
N VAL A 113 -0.13 27.56 -12.90
CA VAL A 113 0.98 27.48 -13.86
C VAL A 113 0.46 27.19 -15.28
N LEU A 114 -0.51 26.29 -15.39
CA LEU A 114 -1.11 25.94 -16.68
C LEU A 114 -1.91 27.10 -17.29
N GLN A 115 -2.51 27.99 -16.48
CA GLN A 115 -3.12 29.23 -17.00
C GLN A 115 -2.07 30.21 -17.51
N ILE A 116 -0.94 30.36 -16.81
CA ILE A 116 0.15 31.25 -17.21
C ILE A 116 0.73 30.81 -18.56
N LEU A 117 0.95 29.50 -18.75
CA LEU A 117 1.51 28.94 -19.99
C LEU A 117 0.53 28.92 -21.18
N LYS A 118 -0.76 29.16 -20.94
CA LYS A 118 -1.79 29.25 -21.99
C LYS A 118 -2.01 30.68 -22.51
N ARG A 119 -1.36 31.68 -21.89
CA ARG A 119 -1.28 33.05 -22.41
C ARG A 119 -0.12 33.19 -23.37
#